data_AF-A0A538NUV5-F1
#
_entry.id   AF-A0A538NUV5-F1
#
_cell.length_a   1.000
_cell.length_b   1.000
_cell.length_c   1.000
_cell.angle_alpha   90.00
_cell.angle_beta   90.00
_cell.angle_gamma   90.00
#
_symmetry.space_group_name_H-M   'P 1'
#
loop_
_entity.id
_entity.type
_entity.pdbx_description
1 polymer ?
#
loop_
_entity_poly.entity_id
_entity_poly.type
_entity_poly.pdbx_seq_one_letter_code
_entity_poly.pdbx_strand_id
1 'polypeptide(L)'
;MQSHRILFFCLTLFGFAAPRFALAADDGAMTFKEVCSSCHTAKVRPLNNKHLSREQWKQAVDKMIGLGVDVPKAKIPDLLDYLVRTQGPAGAPAGDGKK
;
A
#
# COMPACT_ATOMS: atom_id res chain seq x y z
N MET A 1 55.90 -4.54 33.27
CA MET A 1 54.71 -5.17 32.70
C MET A 1 53.68 -4.09 32.42
N GLN A 2 53.66 -3.50 31.22
CA GLN A 2 52.73 -2.43 30.85
C GLN A 2 52.09 -2.82 29.52
N SER A 3 51.05 -3.65 29.61
CA SER A 3 50.26 -4.11 28.49
C SER A 3 49.29 -3.01 28.07
N HIS A 4 49.66 -2.17 27.11
CA HIS A 4 48.73 -1.25 26.43
C HIS A 4 48.53 -1.71 24.99
N ARG A 5 47.87 -2.86 24.85
CA ARG A 5 47.31 -3.35 23.59
C ARG A 5 45.82 -3.06 23.57
N ILE A 6 45.43 -1.80 23.51
CA ILE A 6 44.04 -1.43 23.24
C ILE A 6 44.05 -0.21 22.32
N LEU A 7 44.39 -0.46 21.05
CA LEU A 7 43.92 0.36 19.93
C LEU A 7 42.40 0.16 19.85
N PHE A 8 41.64 0.94 20.64
CA PHE A 8 40.18 0.98 20.54
C PHE A 8 39.82 1.82 19.30
N PHE A 9 39.82 1.14 18.16
CA PHE A 9 39.38 1.66 16.87
C PHE A 9 37.85 1.87 16.93
N CYS A 10 37.41 2.99 17.49
CA CYS A 10 36.01 3.39 17.48
C CYS A 10 35.71 4.11 16.15
N LEU A 11 35.60 3.32 15.08
CA LEU A 11 35.06 3.79 13.80
C LEU A 11 33.54 3.89 13.96
N THR A 12 33.06 5.06 14.33
CA THR A 12 31.62 5.35 14.45
C THR A 12 30.98 5.32 13.06
N LEU A 13 30.43 4.16 12.70
CA LEU A 13 29.46 4.01 11.62
C LEU A 13 28.17 4.74 12.00
N PHE A 14 28.05 6.00 11.61
CA PHE A 14 26.77 6.68 11.54
C PHE A 14 25.98 6.05 10.38
N GLY A 15 25.27 4.96 10.69
CA GLY A 15 24.33 4.33 9.76
C GLY A 15 23.13 5.24 9.57
N PHE A 16 23.09 5.96 8.45
CA PHE A 16 21.88 6.61 7.99
C PHE A 16 20.92 5.50 7.54
N ALA A 17 20.09 5.02 8.46
CA ALA A 17 18.95 4.17 8.13
C ALA A 17 17.94 5.06 7.41
N ALA A 18 18.03 5.13 6.08
CA ALA A 18 16.93 5.61 5.27
C ALA A 18 15.68 4.79 5.65
N PRO A 19 14.53 5.43 5.92
CA PRO A 19 13.30 4.67 6.10
C PRO A 19 13.15 3.86 4.82
N ARG A 20 13.17 2.53 4.95
CA ARG A 20 12.69 1.68 3.89
C ARG A 20 11.20 1.98 3.78
N PHE A 21 10.84 2.98 2.97
CA PHE A 21 9.71 2.85 2.09
C PHE A 21 10.06 1.77 1.07
N ALA A 22 10.33 0.56 1.56
CA ALA A 22 9.99 -0.59 0.78
C ALA A 22 8.52 -0.35 0.48
N LEU A 23 8.18 -0.25 -0.80
CA LEU A 23 6.89 -0.73 -1.24
C LEU A 23 6.80 -2.12 -0.63
N ALA A 24 6.24 -2.23 0.58
CA ALA A 24 5.90 -3.52 1.15
C ALA A 24 5.21 -4.23 0.01
N ALA A 25 5.64 -5.45 -0.31
CA ALA A 25 5.06 -6.27 -1.38
C ALA A 25 3.57 -5.95 -1.47
N ASP A 26 3.13 -5.41 -2.61
CA ASP A 26 2.04 -4.43 -2.59
C ASP A 26 0.72 -5.04 -2.09
N ASP A 27 0.52 -4.91 -0.78
CA ASP A 27 -0.52 -5.60 -0.03
C ASP A 27 -1.90 -5.20 -0.55
N GLY A 28 -2.00 -3.97 -1.05
CA GLY A 28 -3.17 -3.44 -1.75
C GLY A 28 -3.49 -4.17 -3.06
N ALA A 29 -2.56 -4.34 -4.01
CA ALA A 29 -2.87 -5.09 -5.22
C ALA A 29 -3.00 -6.58 -4.96
N MET A 30 -2.28 -7.15 -3.98
CA MET A 30 -2.49 -8.54 -3.59
C MET A 30 -3.93 -8.75 -3.11
N THR A 31 -4.39 -7.91 -2.19
CA THR A 31 -5.79 -7.92 -1.71
C THR A 31 -6.77 -7.71 -2.87
N PHE A 32 -6.50 -6.78 -3.78
CA PHE A 32 -7.33 -6.56 -4.97
C PHE A 32 -7.41 -7.80 -5.88
N LYS A 33 -6.28 -8.47 -6.09
CA LYS A 33 -6.17 -9.66 -6.93
C LYS A 33 -6.89 -10.85 -6.29
N GLU A 34 -6.72 -11.07 -5.00
CA GLU A 34 -7.28 -12.22 -4.28
C GLU A 34 -8.78 -12.06 -4.03
N VAL A 35 -9.21 -10.85 -3.66
CA VAL A 35 -10.60 -10.62 -3.22
C VAL A 35 -11.42 -10.01 -4.35
N CYS A 36 -11.05 -8.83 -4.84
CA CYS A 36 -11.88 -8.07 -5.77
C CYS A 36 -11.98 -8.74 -7.14
N SER A 37 -10.87 -9.26 -7.66
CA SER A 37 -10.78 -9.82 -9.01
C SER A 37 -11.51 -11.16 -9.19
N SER A 38 -11.96 -11.78 -8.09
CA SER A 38 -12.83 -12.98 -8.14
C SER A 38 -14.13 -12.74 -8.92
N CYS A 39 -14.68 -11.53 -8.83
CA CYS A 39 -15.87 -11.11 -9.57
C CYS A 39 -15.61 -9.90 -10.49
N HIS A 40 -14.66 -9.03 -10.15
CA HIS A 40 -14.33 -7.81 -10.90
C HIS A 40 -13.20 -8.02 -11.91
N THR A 41 -13.41 -8.92 -12.86
CA THR A 41 -12.43 -9.14 -13.92
C THR A 41 -12.51 -8.05 -15.00
N ALA A 42 -11.44 -7.90 -15.77
CA ALA A 42 -11.40 -6.98 -16.91
C ALA A 42 -12.50 -7.25 -17.96
N LYS A 43 -13.04 -8.47 -18.02
CA LYS A 43 -14.04 -8.87 -19.02
C LYS A 43 -15.48 -8.81 -18.50
N VAL A 44 -15.71 -9.16 -17.24
CA VAL A 44 -17.08 -9.32 -16.69
C VAL A 44 -17.56 -8.06 -15.99
N ARG A 45 -16.70 -7.47 -15.15
CA ARG A 45 -17.07 -6.31 -14.33
C ARG A 45 -15.83 -5.44 -14.05
N PRO A 46 -15.30 -4.80 -15.09
CA PRO A 46 -14.07 -4.03 -14.96
C PRO A 46 -14.25 -2.83 -14.03
N LEU A 47 -13.21 -2.52 -13.27
CA LEU A 47 -13.15 -1.34 -12.38
C LEU A 47 -12.29 -0.21 -12.95
N ASN A 48 -11.61 -0.42 -14.08
CA ASN A 48 -10.72 0.55 -14.71
C ASN A 48 -11.42 1.82 -15.25
N ASN A 49 -12.75 1.80 -15.38
CA ASN A 49 -13.56 2.96 -15.76
C ASN A 49 -14.10 3.73 -14.54
N LYS A 50 -13.70 3.35 -13.32
CA LYS A 50 -14.05 4.04 -12.09
C LYS A 50 -12.91 4.97 -11.72
N HIS A 51 -13.25 6.22 -11.45
CA HIS A 51 -12.32 7.28 -11.09
C HIS A 51 -12.84 7.93 -9.82
N LEU A 52 -12.65 7.25 -8.70
CA LEU A 52 -13.31 7.59 -7.43
C LEU A 52 -12.29 8.13 -6.43
N SER A 53 -12.75 9.04 -5.55
CA SER A 53 -11.96 9.46 -4.38
C SER A 53 -11.75 8.29 -3.41
N ARG A 54 -10.86 8.46 -2.44
CA ARG A 54 -10.62 7.47 -1.39
C ARG A 54 -11.90 7.13 -0.62
N GLU A 55 -12.69 8.15 -0.30
CA GLU A 55 -13.95 8.02 0.45
C GLU A 55 -15.00 7.26 -0.38
N GLN A 56 -15.08 7.55 -1.68
CA GLN A 56 -15.96 6.84 -2.60
C GLN A 56 -15.54 5.38 -2.77
N TRP A 57 -14.23 5.10 -2.84
CA TRP A 57 -13.71 3.74 -2.84
C TRP A 57 -14.00 3.01 -1.52
N LYS A 58 -13.85 3.67 -0.37
CA LYS A 58 -14.20 3.14 0.94
C LYS A 58 -15.67 2.71 0.98
N GLN A 59 -16.57 3.58 0.52
CA GLN A 59 -18.01 3.26 0.43
C GLN A 59 -18.29 2.07 -0.48
N ALA A 60 -17.58 1.97 -1.62
CA ALA A 60 -17.71 0.84 -2.53
C ALA A 60 -17.22 -0.48 -1.91
N VAL A 61 -16.08 -0.46 -1.22
CA VAL A 61 -15.55 -1.63 -0.48
C VAL A 61 -16.50 -2.04 0.63
N ASP A 62 -16.99 -1.10 1.43
CA ASP A 62 -17.96 -1.37 2.50
C ASP A 62 -19.25 -1.97 1.96
N LYS A 63 -19.71 -1.51 0.79
CA LYS A 63 -20.84 -2.11 0.09
C LYS A 63 -20.57 -3.57 -0.29
N MET A 64 -19.38 -3.89 -0.79
CA MET A 64 -19.04 -5.29 -1.13
C MET A 64 -18.96 -6.17 0.12
N ILE A 65 -18.43 -5.65 1.22
CA ILE A 65 -18.43 -6.34 2.51
C ILE A 65 -19.87 -6.61 2.97
N GLY A 66 -20.76 -5.62 2.85
CA GLY A 66 -22.19 -5.79 3.15
C GLY A 66 -22.90 -6.82 2.26
N LEU A 67 -22.35 -7.14 1.08
CA LEU A 67 -22.84 -8.19 0.20
C LEU A 67 -22.20 -9.57 0.46
N GLY A 68 -21.36 -9.69 1.50
CA GLY A 68 -20.76 -10.96 1.93
C GLY A 68 -19.32 -11.19 1.47
N VAL A 69 -18.65 -10.18 0.91
CA VAL A 69 -17.21 -10.29 0.59
C VAL A 69 -16.38 -10.12 1.86
N ASP A 70 -15.51 -11.08 2.16
CA ASP A 70 -14.60 -10.97 3.30
C ASP A 70 -13.31 -10.21 2.89
N VAL A 71 -13.19 -8.97 3.36
CA VAL A 71 -11.96 -8.18 3.24
C VAL A 71 -11.44 -7.95 4.66
N PRO A 72 -10.23 -8.43 5.00
CA PRO A 72 -9.65 -8.20 6.32
C PRO A 72 -9.54 -6.70 6.62
N LYS A 73 -10.12 -6.25 7.75
CA LYS A 73 -10.15 -4.81 8.10
C LYS A 73 -8.77 -4.15 8.11
N ALA A 74 -7.74 -4.89 8.50
CA ALA A 74 -6.36 -4.42 8.54
C ALA A 74 -5.77 -4.14 7.14
N LYS A 75 -6.29 -4.79 6.09
CA LYS A 75 -5.82 -4.63 4.70
C LYS A 75 -6.59 -3.55 3.93
N ILE A 76 -7.70 -3.04 4.49
CA ILE A 76 -8.52 -2.01 3.83
C ILE A 76 -7.71 -0.74 3.52
N PRO A 77 -6.86 -0.19 4.40
CA PRO A 77 -6.06 1.01 4.08
C PRO A 77 -5.18 0.83 2.84
N ASP A 78 -4.44 -0.28 2.76
CA ASP A 78 -3.55 -0.59 1.64
C ASP A 78 -4.33 -0.84 0.34
N LEU A 79 -5.49 -1.52 0.44
CA LEU A 79 -6.40 -1.71 -0.70
C LEU A 79 -6.91 -0.37 -1.24
N LEU A 80 -7.29 0.55 -0.35
CA LEU A 80 -7.75 1.88 -0.77
C LEU A 80 -6.62 2.70 -1.40
N ASP A 81 -5.39 2.61 -0.86
CA ASP A 81 -4.23 3.26 -1.48
C ASP A 81 -3.99 2.74 -2.90
N TYR A 82 -4.12 1.43 -3.12
CA TYR A 82 -4.04 0.83 -4.45
C TYR A 82 -5.14 1.33 -5.39
N LEU A 83 -6.40 1.33 -4.94
CA LEU A 83 -7.55 1.76 -5.73
C LEU A 83 -7.45 3.24 -6.12
N VAL A 84 -7.06 4.12 -5.20
CA VAL A 84 -6.87 5.55 -5.52
C VAL A 84 -5.70 5.76 -6.48
N ARG A 85 -4.58 5.07 -6.26
CA ARG A 85 -3.39 5.19 -7.11
C ARG A 85 -3.65 4.74 -8.56
N THR A 86 -4.48 3.72 -8.75
CA THR A 86 -4.71 3.13 -10.07
C THR A 86 -6.02 3.57 -10.73
N GLN A 87 -7.02 3.93 -9.93
CA GLN A 87 -8.42 4.17 -10.32
C GLN A 87 -8.99 5.40 -9.57
N GLY A 88 -8.11 6.37 -9.25
CA GLY A 88 -8.48 7.63 -8.61
C GLY A 88 -9.18 8.61 -9.56
N PRO A 89 -9.60 9.79 -9.07
CA PRO A 89 -10.29 10.81 -9.87
C PRO A 89 -9.47 11.22 -11.09
N ALA A 90 -10.12 11.32 -12.25
CA ALA A 90 -9.48 11.77 -13.48
C ALA A 90 -9.01 13.23 -13.31
N GLY A 91 -7.72 13.48 -13.50
CA GLY A 91 -7.12 14.81 -13.34
C GLY A 91 -6.56 15.11 -11.94
N ALA A 92 -6.64 14.18 -10.98
CA ALA A 92 -5.79 14.25 -9.80
C ALA A 92 -4.32 14.05 -10.23
N PRO A 93 -3.35 14.86 -9.76
CA PRO A 93 -1.95 14.51 -9.95
C PRO A 93 -1.75 13.11 -9.38
N ALA A 94 -1.16 12.20 -10.17
CA ALA A 94 -0.83 10.86 -9.72
C ALA A 94 -0.03 11.00 -8.41
N GLY A 95 -0.62 10.55 -7.31
CA GLY A 95 -0.34 11.06 -5.96
C GLY A 95 1.12 11.39 -5.69
N ASP A 96 1.39 12.65 -5.35
CA ASP A 96 2.54 13.02 -4.57
C ASP A 96 2.35 12.43 -3.16
N GLY A 97 3.02 11.31 -2.91
CA GLY A 97 3.11 10.73 -1.57
C GLY A 97 3.93 11.62 -0.64
N LYS A 98 3.39 12.76 -0.21
CA LYS A 98 4.01 13.62 0.81
C LYS A 98 3.00 14.53 1.52
N LYS A 99 2.65 14.17 2.76
CA LYS A 99 2.83 15.07 3.91
C LYS A 99 3.00 14.29 5.20
#